data_AF-A0A5Q0BLI4-F1
#
_entry.id   AF-A0A5Q0BLI4-F1
#
_cell.length_a   1.000
_cell.length_b   1.000
_cell.length_c   1.000
_cell.angle_alpha   90.00
_cell.angle_beta   90.00
_cell.angle_gamma   90.00
#
_symmetry.space_group_name_H-M   'P 1'
#
loop_
_entity.id
_entity.type
_entity.pdbx_description
1 polymer ?
#
loop_
_entity_poly.entity_id
_entity_poly.type
_entity_poly.pdbx_seq_one_letter_code
_entity_poly.pdbx_strand_id
1 'polypeptide(L)'
;MINIVECKLNNDVVLVHCDYERGYGPTQSEPGAPESVVIDKVFYQGKDVTEIILECAFRELEQQIIAMAREERRQRLEMRRAA
;
A
#
# COMPACT_ATOMS: atom_id res chain seq x y z
N MET A 1 8.60 2.91 7.28
CA MET A 1 9.47 2.93 6.06
C MET A 1 8.57 3.43 4.94
N ILE A 2 9.02 4.41 4.15
CA ILE A 2 8.16 4.93 3.07
C ILE A 2 8.30 3.98 1.87
N ASN A 3 7.19 3.35 1.50
CA ASN A 3 7.05 2.49 0.35
C ASN A 3 6.45 3.31 -0.80
N ILE A 4 6.93 3.08 -2.02
CA ILE A 4 6.37 3.67 -3.23
C ILE A 4 5.70 2.55 -4.00
N VAL A 5 4.39 2.65 -4.18
CA VAL A 5 3.57 1.62 -4.82
C VAL A 5 2.81 2.20 -6.00
N GLU A 6 2.72 1.44 -7.08
CA GLU A 6 1.91 1.78 -8.24
C GLU A 6 0.49 1.26 -8.03
N CYS A 7 -0.49 2.17 -8.02
CA CYS A 7 -1.90 1.82 -7.90
C CYS A 7 -2.66 2.27 -9.15
N LYS A 8 -3.76 1.57 -9.47
CA LYS A 8 -4.64 1.95 -10.57
C LYS A 8 -5.84 2.70 -10.04
N LEU A 9 -6.10 3.88 -10.57
CA LEU A 9 -7.30 4.67 -10.31
C LEU A 9 -7.95 5.02 -11.64
N ASN A 10 -9.22 4.66 -11.84
CA ASN A 10 -9.98 5.00 -13.06
C ASN A 10 -9.26 4.69 -14.40
N ASN A 11 -8.58 3.53 -14.48
CA ASN A 11 -7.72 3.08 -15.60
C ASN A 11 -6.38 3.80 -15.77
N ASP A 12 -6.09 4.78 -14.93
CA ASP A 12 -4.81 5.47 -14.87
C ASP A 12 -3.90 4.87 -13.79
N VAL A 13 -2.59 5.07 -13.92
CA VAL A 13 -1.59 4.67 -12.92
C VAL A 13 -1.18 5.88 -12.10
N VAL A 14 -1.21 5.73 -10.77
CA VAL A 14 -0.71 6.71 -9.81
C VAL A 14 0.40 6.09 -8.96
N LEU A 15 1.36 6.93 -8.58
CA LEU A 15 2.42 6.55 -7.64
C LEU A 15 2.02 7.01 -6.25
N VAL A 16 1.95 6.06 -5.31
CA VAL A 16 1.53 6.33 -3.94
C VAL A 16 2.71 6.11 -3.00
N HIS A 17 3.08 7.17 -2.29
CA HIS A 17 4.01 7.11 -1.17
C HIS A 17 3.22 6.77 0.08
N CYS A 18 3.46 5.60 0.65
CA CYS A 18 2.70 5.11 1.78
C CYS A 18 3.56 4.33 2.78
N ASP A 19 3.08 4.22 4.00
CA ASP A 19 3.63 3.34 5.03
C ASP A 19 2.53 2.37 5.47
N TYR A 20 2.50 1.21 4.81
CA TYR A 20 1.62 0.11 5.19
C TYR A 20 2.24 -0.76 6.30
N GLU A 21 3.54 -0.63 6.58
CA GLU A 21 4.22 -1.36 7.66
C GLU A 21 3.71 -0.89 9.03
N ARG A 22 3.35 0.40 9.17
CA ARG A 22 2.67 0.93 10.38
C ARG A 22 1.32 0.28 10.66
N GLY A 23 0.64 -0.23 9.64
CA GLY A 23 -0.64 -0.94 9.77
C GLY A 23 -0.51 -2.34 10.36
N TYR A 24 0.70 -2.90 10.35
CA TYR A 24 0.99 -4.13 11.06
C TYR A 24 1.33 -3.76 12.50
N GLY A 25 0.41 -4.02 13.42
CA GLY A 25 0.66 -3.82 14.85
C GLY A 25 1.94 -4.53 15.33
N PRO A 26 2.50 -4.14 16.49
CA PRO A 26 3.81 -4.59 16.96
C PRO A 26 3.95 -6.10 17.19
N THR A 27 2.84 -6.85 17.19
CA THR A 27 2.77 -8.26 17.57
C THR A 27 2.33 -9.21 16.46
N GLN A 28 2.06 -8.74 15.23
CA GLN A 28 1.58 -9.64 14.17
C GLN A 28 2.70 -10.59 13.70
N SER A 29 2.76 -11.75 14.35
CA SER A 29 3.56 -12.93 13.97
C SER A 29 2.83 -13.80 12.94
N GLU A 30 1.57 -13.49 12.66
CA GLU A 30 0.70 -14.18 11.70
C GLU A 30 0.62 -13.43 10.36
N PRO A 31 0.22 -14.10 9.26
CA PRO A 31 0.04 -13.50 7.94
C PRO A 31 -1.21 -12.60 7.87
N GLY A 32 -1.43 -11.79 8.91
CA GLY A 32 -2.46 -10.76 8.93
C GLY A 32 -2.16 -9.70 7.88
N ALA A 33 -3.21 -9.04 7.43
CA ALA A 33 -3.09 -7.86 6.60
C ALA A 33 -2.69 -6.65 7.46
N PRO A 34 -2.08 -5.61 6.87
CA PRO A 34 -2.12 -4.31 7.52
C PRO A 34 -3.59 -3.90 7.64
N GLU A 35 -3.99 -3.49 8.84
CA GLU A 35 -5.37 -3.05 9.09
C GLU A 35 -5.61 -1.62 8.57
N SER A 36 -4.54 -0.87 8.30
CA SER A 36 -4.56 0.49 7.80
C SER A 36 -3.29 0.81 7.03
N VAL A 37 -3.35 1.81 6.16
CA VAL A 37 -2.18 2.38 5.50
C VAL A 37 -2.11 3.89 5.76
N VAL A 38 -0.91 4.40 5.99
CA VAL A 38 -0.67 5.85 6.00
C VAL A 38 -0.23 6.28 4.61
N ILE A 39 -1.04 7.06 3.91
CA ILE A 39 -0.68 7.66 2.62
C ILE A 39 -0.07 9.04 2.88
N ASP A 40 1.17 9.24 2.43
CA ASP A 40 1.92 10.50 2.57
C ASP A 40 1.74 11.39 1.33
N LYS A 41 1.95 10.82 0.14
CA LYS A 41 1.80 11.53 -1.15
C LYS A 41 1.25 10.65 -2.25
N VAL A 42 0.54 11.27 -3.19
CA VAL A 42 0.06 10.62 -4.42
C VAL A 42 0.46 11.47 -5.62
N PHE A 43 1.12 10.84 -6.58
CA PHE A 43 1.54 11.48 -7.82
C PHE A 43 0.80 10.90 -9.02
N TYR A 44 0.22 11.78 -9.82
CA TYR A 44 -0.35 11.43 -11.13
C TYR A 44 0.39 12.20 -12.21
N GLN A 45 1.02 11.48 -13.15
CA GLN A 45 1.82 12.07 -14.24
C GLN A 45 2.86 13.10 -13.74
N GLY A 46 3.49 12.83 -12.59
CA GLY A 46 4.49 13.71 -11.97
C GLY A 46 3.92 14.92 -11.21
N LYS A 47 2.59 15.07 -11.13
CA LYS A 47 1.93 16.11 -10.32
C LYS A 47 1.48 15.53 -8.99
N ASP A 48 1.73 16.27 -7.91
CA ASP A 48 1.18 15.96 -6.59
C ASP A 48 -0.34 16.20 -6.62
N VAL A 49 -1.10 15.12 -6.41
CA VAL A 49 -2.58 15.12 -6.38
C VAL A 49 -3.09 14.62 -5.04
N THR A 50 -2.25 14.64 -4.00
CA THR A 50 -2.53 14.02 -2.70
C THR A 50 -3.87 14.49 -2.12
N GLU A 51 -4.12 15.80 -2.05
CA GLU A 51 -5.35 16.34 -1.47
C GLU A 51 -6.61 15.81 -2.17
N ILE A 52 -6.63 15.85 -3.51
CA ILE A 52 -7.75 15.37 -4.34
C ILE A 52 -8.01 13.89 -4.09
N ILE A 53 -6.94 13.10 -4.03
CA ILE A 53 -7.03 11.66 -3.88
C ILE A 53 -7.47 11.27 -2.47
N LEU A 54 -6.97 11.96 -1.44
CA LEU A 54 -7.37 11.71 -0.06
C LEU A 54 -8.86 12.00 0.16
N GLU A 55 -9.45 12.95 -0.57
CA GLU A 55 -10.88 13.26 -0.49
C GLU A 55 -11.76 12.31 -1.31
N CYS A 56 -11.31 11.87 -2.49
CA CYS A 56 -12.18 11.18 -3.45
C CYS A 56 -11.91 9.67 -3.61
N ALA A 57 -10.67 9.22 -3.39
CA ALA A 57 -10.22 7.87 -3.77
C ALA A 57 -9.39 7.16 -2.69
N PHE A 58 -9.31 7.71 -1.48
CA PHE A 58 -8.50 7.16 -0.38
C PHE A 58 -8.81 5.69 -0.11
N ARG A 59 -10.10 5.32 0.04
CA ARG A 59 -10.50 3.95 0.35
C ARG A 59 -10.11 2.96 -0.75
N GLU A 60 -10.22 3.35 -2.00
CA GLU A 60 -9.85 2.50 -3.13
C GLU A 60 -8.34 2.26 -3.15
N LEU A 61 -7.54 3.31 -2.91
CA LEU A 61 -6.10 3.17 -2.77
C LEU A 61 -5.72 2.33 -1.55
N GLU A 62 -6.31 2.59 -0.38
CA GLU A 62 -6.04 1.84 0.84
C GLU A 62 -6.24 0.34 0.63
N GLN A 63 -7.35 -0.06 0.01
CA GLN A 63 -7.63 -1.46 -0.28
C GLN A 63 -6.62 -2.08 -1.24
N GLN A 64 -6.22 -1.37 -2.30
CA GLN A 64 -5.21 -1.84 -3.25
C GLN A 64 -3.85 -2.03 -2.59
N ILE A 65 -3.42 -1.06 -1.78
CA ILE A 65 -2.12 -1.09 -1.11
C ILE A 65 -2.10 -2.23 -0.07
N ILE A 66 -3.17 -2.39 0.70
CA ILE A 66 -3.32 -3.51 1.64
C ILE A 66 -3.25 -4.85 0.91
N ALA A 67 -3.93 -4.99 -0.23
CA ALA A 67 -3.89 -6.22 -1.03
C ALA A 67 -2.48 -6.53 -1.54
N MET A 68 -1.75 -5.51 -2.03
CA MET A 68 -0.37 -5.65 -2.50
C MET A 68 0.57 -6.07 -1.36
N ALA A 69 0.47 -5.42 -0.20
CA ALA A 69 1.29 -5.75 0.97
C ALA A 69 1.09 -7.21 1.43
N ARG A 70 -0.14 -7.74 1.35
CA ARG A 70 -0.43 -9.15 1.63
C ARG A 70 0.30 -10.09 0.67
N GLU A 71 0.23 -9.79 -0.63
CA GLU A 71 0.87 -10.59 -1.68
C GLU A 71 2.40 -10.60 -1.51
N GLU A 72 3.02 -9.42 -1.35
CA GLU A 72 4.46 -9.30 -1.11
C GLU A 72 4.90 -10.11 0.11
N ARG A 73 4.15 -10.03 1.21
CA ARG A 73 4.48 -10.76 2.44
C ARG A 73 4.34 -12.26 2.25
N ARG A 74 3.29 -12.72 1.55
CA ARG A 74 3.08 -14.13 1.22
C ARG A 74 4.27 -14.68 0.43
N GLN A 75 4.68 -13.98 -0.64
CA GLN A 75 5.82 -14.38 -1.46
C GLN A 75 7.12 -14.43 -0.64
N ARG A 76 7.36 -13.45 0.24
CA ARG A 76 8.52 -13.47 1.16
C ARG A 76 8.49 -14.67 2.11
N LEU A 77 7.33 -15.05 2.64
CA LEU A 77 7.20 -16.21 3.53
C LEU A 77 7.38 -17.54 2.79
N GLU A 78 6.87 -17.65 1.56
CA GLU A 78 7.07 -18.82 0.70
C GLU A 78 8.54 -19.03 0.33
N MET A 79 9.24 -17.94 -0.04
CA MET A 79 10.69 -18.00 -0.30
C MET A 79 11.49 -18.46 0.93
N ARG A 80 11.09 -18.06 2.15
CA ARG A 80 11.74 -18.49 3.39
C ARG A 80 11.44 -19.94 3.78
N ARG A 81 10.36 -20.53 3.26
CA ARG A 81 10.05 -21.96 3.46
C ARG A 81 10.76 -22.86 2.44
N ALA A 82 11.16 -22.31 1.29
CA ALA A 82 11.83 -23.02 0.22
C ALA A 82 13.38 -22.98 0.31
N ALA A 83 13.93 -22.22 1.26
CA ALA A 83 15.36 -22.09 1.55
C ALA A 83 15.71 -22.78 2.88
#